data_AF-A0A7K3LSU3-F1
#
_entry.id   AF-A0A7K3LSU3-F1
#
_cell.length_a   1.000
_cell.length_b   1.000
_cell.length_c   1.000
_cell.angle_alpha   90.00
_cell.angle_beta   90.00
_cell.angle_gamma   90.00
#
_symmetry.space_group_name_H-M   'P 1'
#
loop_
_entity.id
_entity.type
_entity.pdbx_description
1 polymer ?
#
loop_
_entity_poly.entity_id
_entity_poly.type
_entity_poly.pdbx_seq_one_letter_code
_entity_poly.pdbx_strand_id
1 'polypeptide(L)'
;MSTARTQSERLAFRRAMLRARFAELREGVWTRPANLDQDLDEIITGSCRFVVGRFRDDTPPVADLWDLSSWSAEAWRLIAVMADADTLVAGFVANAEVFRHLQLDPLLPPELLPTDWPGEQLRARFAAFNADYAARLREFSQE
;
A
#
# COMPACT_ATOMS: atom_id res chain seq x y z
N MET A 1 -12.71 22.75 -25.44
CA MET A 1 -13.10 23.14 -24.07
C MET A 1 -12.82 21.97 -23.15
N SER A 2 -11.78 22.04 -22.31
CA SER A 2 -11.58 21.03 -21.26
C SER A 2 -12.55 21.36 -20.14
N THR A 3 -13.65 20.62 -20.02
CA THR A 3 -14.50 20.66 -18.83
C THR A 3 -13.63 20.27 -17.64
N ALA A 4 -13.51 21.16 -16.64
CA ALA A 4 -12.79 20.86 -15.43
C ALA A 4 -13.45 19.64 -14.76
N ARG A 5 -12.65 18.61 -14.43
CA ARG A 5 -13.15 17.44 -13.69
C ARG A 5 -13.92 17.90 -12.47
N THR A 6 -15.05 17.28 -12.21
CA THR A 6 -15.80 17.42 -10.96
C THR A 6 -14.94 16.99 -9.76
N GLN A 7 -15.35 17.38 -8.55
CA GLN A 7 -14.61 17.00 -7.33
C GLN A 7 -14.58 15.47 -7.15
N SER A 8 -15.68 14.78 -7.45
CA SER A 8 -15.79 13.33 -7.37
C SER A 8 -14.85 12.62 -8.35
N GLU A 9 -14.75 13.11 -9.59
CA GLU A 9 -13.81 12.57 -10.59
C GLU A 9 -12.35 12.76 -10.19
N ARG A 10 -12.00 13.92 -9.62
CA ARG A 10 -10.64 14.16 -9.10
C ARG A 10 -10.29 13.20 -7.96
N LEU A 11 -11.22 12.97 -7.04
CA LEU A 11 -11.03 12.04 -5.93
C LEU A 11 -10.94 10.59 -6.42
N ALA A 12 -11.75 10.21 -7.41
CA ALA A 12 -11.69 8.88 -8.04
C ALA A 12 -10.33 8.64 -8.72
N PHE A 13 -9.87 9.61 -9.52
CA PHE A 13 -8.55 9.57 -10.13
C PHE A 13 -7.44 9.44 -9.09
N ARG A 14 -7.46 10.26 -8.03
CA ARG A 14 -6.45 10.20 -6.96
C ARG A 14 -6.41 8.81 -6.30
N ARG A 15 -7.56 8.21 -6.00
CA ARG A 15 -7.64 6.85 -5.44
C ARG A 15 -7.07 5.80 -6.40
N ALA A 16 -7.35 5.90 -7.69
CA ALA A 16 -6.80 4.99 -8.69
C ALA A 16 -5.27 5.09 -8.75
N MET A 17 -4.72 6.32 -8.76
CA MET A 17 -3.27 6.53 -8.73
C MET A 17 -2.60 5.91 -7.49
N LEU A 18 -3.17 6.11 -6.29
CA LEU A 18 -2.65 5.53 -5.05
C LEU A 18 -2.74 3.99 -5.03
N ARG A 19 -3.84 3.42 -5.55
CA ARG A 19 -3.97 1.95 -5.72
C ARG A 19 -2.90 1.40 -6.65
N ALA A 20 -2.63 2.11 -7.74
CA ALA A 20 -1.55 1.81 -8.66
C ALA A 20 -0.15 2.23 -8.14
N ARG A 21 0.00 2.58 -6.85
CA ARG A 21 1.26 2.94 -6.19
C ARG A 21 1.98 4.16 -6.77
N PHE A 22 1.27 5.01 -7.52
CA PHE A 22 1.79 6.31 -7.91
C PHE A 22 1.72 7.29 -6.74
N ALA A 23 2.80 8.03 -6.53
CA ALA A 23 2.84 9.20 -5.67
C ALA A 23 2.88 10.48 -6.52
N GLU A 24 2.34 11.56 -5.97
CA GLU A 24 2.33 12.86 -6.62
C GLU A 24 3.66 13.57 -6.36
N LEU A 25 4.47 13.74 -7.41
CA LEU A 25 5.75 14.46 -7.32
C LEU A 25 5.54 15.98 -7.28
N ARG A 26 4.53 16.45 -8.02
CA ARG A 26 4.03 17.83 -8.06
C ARG A 26 2.65 17.82 -8.70
N GLU A 27 1.95 18.96 -8.68
CA GLU A 27 0.62 19.08 -9.27
C GLU A 27 0.57 18.50 -10.70
N GLY A 28 -0.28 17.49 -10.88
CA GLY A 28 -0.50 16.83 -12.17
C GLY A 28 0.63 15.90 -12.64
N VAL A 29 1.71 15.74 -11.87
CA VAL A 29 2.81 14.82 -12.16
C VAL A 29 2.87 13.74 -11.09
N TRP A 30 2.68 12.52 -11.55
CA TRP A 30 2.68 11.33 -10.72
C TRP A 30 3.80 10.41 -11.16
N THR A 31 4.43 9.74 -10.20
CA THR A 31 5.55 8.83 -10.47
C THR A 31 5.51 7.62 -9.54
N ARG A 32 6.13 6.54 -9.99
CA ARG A 32 6.46 5.35 -9.20
C ARG A 32 7.66 4.64 -9.83
N PRO A 33 8.38 3.79 -9.10
CA PRO A 33 9.34 2.89 -9.72
C PRO A 33 8.65 1.93 -10.70
N ALA A 34 9.36 1.59 -11.78
CA ALA A 34 8.85 0.71 -12.85
C ALA A 34 9.06 -0.78 -12.53
N ASN A 35 8.94 -1.17 -11.26
CA ASN A 35 9.13 -2.54 -10.78
C ASN A 35 7.83 -3.37 -10.70
N LEU A 36 6.68 -2.73 -10.87
CA LEU A 36 5.37 -3.37 -10.78
C LEU A 36 4.81 -3.64 -12.18
N ASP A 37 4.58 -4.92 -12.47
CA ASP A 37 3.81 -5.39 -13.62
C ASP A 37 2.34 -5.49 -13.21
N GLN A 38 1.58 -4.42 -13.44
CA GLN A 38 0.15 -4.36 -13.13
C GLN A 38 -0.58 -3.58 -14.22
N ASP A 39 -1.77 -4.05 -14.57
CA ASP A 39 -2.68 -3.30 -15.44
C ASP A 39 -3.16 -2.03 -14.73
N LEU A 40 -3.26 -0.94 -15.48
CA LEU A 40 -3.72 0.34 -14.98
C LEU A 40 -5.19 0.54 -15.34
N ASP A 41 -5.99 1.01 -14.38
CA ASP A 41 -7.39 1.37 -14.58
C ASP A 41 -7.56 2.34 -15.78
N GLU A 42 -8.67 2.21 -16.50
CA GLU A 42 -9.01 3.10 -17.64
C GLU A 42 -9.03 4.58 -17.25
N ILE A 43 -9.42 4.87 -16.01
CA ILE A 43 -9.37 6.21 -15.42
C ILE A 43 -7.96 6.80 -15.50
N ILE A 44 -6.91 5.98 -15.37
CA ILE A 44 -5.51 6.38 -15.46
C ILE A 44 -5.08 6.42 -16.93
N THR A 45 -5.28 5.34 -17.69
CA THR A 45 -4.77 5.22 -19.07
C THR A 45 -5.42 6.22 -20.03
N GLY A 46 -6.71 6.53 -19.85
CA GLY A 46 -7.43 7.55 -20.64
C GLY A 46 -7.11 8.99 -20.24
N SER A 47 -6.57 9.21 -19.05
CA SER A 47 -6.34 10.54 -18.46
C SER A 47 -4.89 11.01 -18.50
N CYS A 48 -3.94 10.10 -18.73
CA CYS A 48 -2.52 10.37 -18.57
C CYS A 48 -1.76 10.28 -19.90
N ARG A 49 -0.53 10.80 -19.87
CA ARG A 49 0.53 10.48 -20.84
C ARG A 49 1.66 9.86 -20.04
N PHE A 50 2.21 8.77 -20.54
CA PHE A 50 3.21 7.99 -19.83
C PHE A 50 4.60 8.29 -20.37
N VAL A 51 5.55 8.41 -19.44
CA VAL A 51 6.97 8.50 -19.72
C VAL A 51 7.65 7.49 -18.81
N VAL A 52 8.55 6.69 -19.38
CA VAL A 52 9.41 5.77 -18.63
C VAL A 52 10.83 6.27 -18.76
N GLY A 53 11.55 6.35 -17.64
CA GLY A 53 12.89 6.87 -17.60
C GLY A 53 13.52 6.71 -16.23
N ARG A 54 14.64 7.40 -16.03
CA ARG A 54 15.38 7.44 -14.76
C ARG A 54 15.53 8.89 -14.32
N PHE A 55 15.62 9.12 -13.03
CA PHE A 55 16.03 10.43 -12.50
C PHE A 55 17.49 10.66 -12.90
N ARG A 56 17.81 11.91 -13.28
CA ARG A 56 19.13 12.27 -13.80
C ARG A 56 20.19 12.35 -12.70
N ASP A 57 19.78 12.83 -11.53
CA ASP A 57 20.63 13.03 -10.37
C ASP A 57 20.27 11.87 -9.41
N ASP A 58 21.23 11.01 -9.06
CA ASP A 58 20.97 9.66 -8.51
C ASP A 58 20.19 9.62 -7.17
N THR A 59 19.40 8.56 -7.03
CA THR A 59 18.36 8.23 -6.03
C THR A 59 17.08 9.07 -6.15
N PRO A 60 15.93 8.45 -6.52
CA PRO A 60 14.65 9.16 -6.54
C PRO A 60 14.29 9.72 -5.15
N PRO A 61 13.50 10.82 -5.07
CA PRO A 61 13.11 11.45 -3.82
C PRO A 61 12.01 10.65 -3.10
N VAL A 62 12.31 9.39 -2.75
CA VAL A 62 11.34 8.44 -2.19
C VAL A 62 10.72 8.96 -0.90
N ALA A 63 11.52 9.57 -0.03
CA ALA A 63 11.04 10.14 1.24
C ALA A 63 10.08 11.33 1.06
N ASP A 64 10.17 12.05 -0.05
CA ASP A 64 9.25 13.15 -0.37
C ASP A 64 7.93 12.65 -0.97
N LEU A 65 7.97 11.44 -1.56
CA LEU A 65 6.84 10.82 -2.25
C LEU A 65 5.98 9.96 -1.31
N TRP A 66 6.60 9.32 -0.32
CA TRP A 66 5.92 8.45 0.64
C TRP A 66 6.45 8.67 2.06
N ASP A 67 5.54 8.71 3.03
CA ASP A 67 5.90 8.71 4.45
C ASP A 67 6.27 7.28 4.91
N LEU A 68 7.49 6.88 4.56
CA LEU A 68 8.04 5.56 4.88
C LEU A 68 8.20 5.35 6.39
N SER A 69 8.50 6.41 7.13
CA SER A 69 8.65 6.37 8.59
C SER A 69 7.33 6.02 9.27
N SER A 70 6.26 6.73 8.95
CA SER A 70 4.93 6.46 9.53
C SER A 70 4.40 5.11 9.08
N TRP A 71 4.66 4.71 7.83
CA TRP A 71 4.30 3.36 7.37
C TRP A 71 5.01 2.30 8.21
N SER A 72 6.32 2.44 8.41
CA SER A 72 7.12 1.48 9.18
C SER A 72 6.69 1.41 10.64
N ALA A 73 6.45 2.56 11.29
CA ALA A 73 6.00 2.62 12.67
C ALA A 73 4.65 1.90 12.86
N GLU A 74 3.72 2.10 11.93
CA GLU A 74 2.43 1.44 11.96
C GLU A 74 2.55 -0.07 11.69
N ALA A 75 3.41 -0.49 10.75
CA ALA A 75 3.68 -1.91 10.52
C ALA A 75 4.20 -2.61 11.79
N TRP A 76 5.11 -1.98 12.53
CA TRP A 76 5.59 -2.53 13.81
C TRP A 76 4.49 -2.60 14.86
N ARG A 77 3.65 -1.56 14.99
CA ARG A 77 2.48 -1.58 15.88
C ARG A 77 1.55 -2.74 15.53
N LEU A 78 1.26 -2.94 14.24
CA LEU A 78 0.38 -4.00 13.76
C LEU A 78 0.94 -5.41 14.00
N ILE A 79 2.26 -5.57 13.90
CA ILE A 79 2.92 -6.83 14.29
C ILE A 79 2.68 -7.14 15.77
N ALA A 80 2.74 -6.14 16.65
CA ALA A 80 2.42 -6.33 18.07
C ALA A 80 0.93 -6.62 18.28
N VAL A 81 0.03 -5.88 17.62
CA VAL A 81 -1.42 -6.12 17.70
C VAL A 81 -1.80 -7.55 17.31
N MET A 82 -1.21 -8.10 16.25
CA MET A 82 -1.45 -9.49 15.86
C MET A 82 -0.95 -10.48 16.92
N ALA A 83 0.15 -10.20 17.60
CA ALA A 83 0.68 -11.07 18.64
C ALA A 83 -0.25 -11.17 19.86
N ASP A 84 -0.99 -10.10 20.15
CA ASP A 84 -1.90 -10.00 21.30
C ASP A 84 -3.36 -10.37 20.95
N ALA A 85 -3.70 -10.64 19.69
CA ALA A 85 -5.06 -10.89 19.21
C ALA A 85 -5.54 -12.35 19.42
N ASP A 86 -5.82 -12.69 20.67
CA ASP A 86 -6.22 -14.03 21.14
C ASP A 86 -7.70 -14.38 20.93
N THR A 87 -8.60 -13.40 20.90
CA THR A 87 -10.03 -13.60 20.64
C THR A 87 -10.41 -13.54 19.15
N LEU A 88 -11.55 -14.11 18.77
CA LEU A 88 -12.08 -14.01 17.39
C LEU A 88 -12.37 -12.57 16.96
N VAL A 89 -12.87 -11.73 17.88
CA VAL A 89 -13.15 -10.32 17.60
C VAL A 89 -11.85 -9.55 17.42
N ALA A 90 -10.89 -9.70 18.33
CA ALA A 90 -9.57 -9.07 18.19
C ALA A 90 -8.88 -9.52 16.90
N GLY A 91 -8.99 -10.82 16.57
CA GLY A 91 -8.43 -11.37 15.35
C GLY A 91 -9.05 -10.81 14.06
N PHE A 92 -10.36 -10.59 14.03
CA PHE A 92 -11.02 -9.94 12.90
C PHE A 92 -10.52 -8.51 12.70
N VAL A 93 -10.45 -7.73 13.79
CA VAL A 93 -10.01 -6.34 13.77
C VAL A 93 -8.55 -6.25 13.31
N ALA A 94 -7.66 -7.07 13.88
CA ALA A 94 -6.26 -7.13 13.50
C ALA A 94 -6.09 -7.47 12.01
N ASN A 95 -6.84 -8.45 11.49
CA ASN A 95 -6.80 -8.77 10.06
C ASN A 95 -7.20 -7.57 9.19
N ALA A 96 -8.31 -6.91 9.53
CA ALA A 96 -8.79 -5.75 8.78
C ALA A 96 -7.82 -4.57 8.83
N GLU A 97 -7.17 -4.33 9.97
CA GLU A 97 -6.14 -3.30 10.12
C GLU A 97 -4.91 -3.58 9.25
N VAL A 98 -4.38 -4.80 9.30
CA VAL A 98 -3.21 -5.18 8.50
C VAL A 98 -3.52 -5.14 7.00
N PHE A 99 -4.68 -5.65 6.56
CA PHE A 99 -5.09 -5.55 5.16
C PHE A 99 -5.16 -4.10 4.68
N ARG A 100 -5.73 -3.20 5.48
CA ARG A 100 -5.82 -1.77 5.14
C ARG A 100 -4.42 -1.16 5.03
N HIS A 101 -3.52 -1.51 5.94
CA HIS A 101 -2.16 -0.98 5.96
C HIS A 101 -1.33 -1.48 4.76
N LEU A 102 -1.43 -2.77 4.42
CA LEU A 102 -0.78 -3.35 3.24
C LEU A 102 -1.28 -2.75 1.92
N GLN A 103 -2.53 -2.27 1.87
CA GLN A 103 -3.03 -1.53 0.71
C GLN A 103 -2.36 -0.17 0.49
N LEU A 104 -1.68 0.36 1.52
CA LEU A 104 -0.93 1.62 1.48
C LEU A 104 0.57 1.41 1.22
N ASP A 105 1.04 0.17 1.17
CA ASP A 105 2.44 -0.16 0.93
C ASP A 105 2.89 0.36 -0.46
N PRO A 106 3.97 1.16 -0.54
CA PRO A 106 4.47 1.69 -1.81
C PRO A 106 5.07 0.62 -2.74
N LEU A 107 5.38 -0.58 -2.22
CA LEU A 107 5.98 -1.71 -2.96
C LEU A 107 7.24 -1.29 -3.73
N LEU A 108 8.09 -0.52 -3.06
CA LEU A 108 9.36 -0.07 -3.62
C LEU A 108 10.28 -1.26 -3.89
N PRO A 109 11.14 -1.17 -4.93
CA PRO A 109 12.18 -2.16 -5.14
C PRO A 109 13.21 -2.10 -4.00
N PRO A 110 13.93 -3.21 -3.70
CA PRO A 110 14.79 -3.32 -2.52
C PRO A 110 15.84 -2.22 -2.38
N GLU A 111 16.41 -1.75 -3.49
CA GLU A 111 17.41 -0.69 -3.53
C GLU A 111 16.89 0.69 -3.08
N LEU A 112 15.56 0.87 -2.97
CA LEU A 112 14.91 2.10 -2.52
C LEU A 112 14.30 1.99 -1.11
N LEU A 113 14.42 0.82 -0.48
CA LEU A 113 13.89 0.59 0.86
C LEU A 113 14.87 1.05 1.95
N PRO A 114 14.36 1.58 3.08
CA PRO A 114 15.16 1.72 4.29
C PRO A 114 15.72 0.37 4.74
N THR A 115 16.90 0.39 5.36
CA THR A 115 17.59 -0.83 5.84
C THR A 115 16.74 -1.67 6.80
N ASP A 116 15.90 -1.03 7.61
CA ASP A 116 15.05 -1.63 8.63
C ASP A 116 13.58 -1.75 8.20
N TRP A 117 13.30 -1.75 6.90
CA TRP A 117 11.94 -1.79 6.36
C TRP A 117 11.16 -3.03 6.83
N PRO A 118 10.01 -2.86 7.52
CA PRO A 118 9.27 -3.98 8.12
C PRO A 118 8.37 -4.75 7.15
N GLY A 119 8.33 -4.38 5.86
CA GLY A 119 7.29 -4.87 4.95
C GLY A 119 7.28 -6.38 4.74
N GLU A 120 8.46 -7.01 4.62
CA GLU A 120 8.56 -8.47 4.50
C GLU A 120 8.12 -9.16 5.81
N GLN A 121 8.60 -8.65 6.94
CA GLN A 121 8.24 -9.21 8.24
C GLN A 121 6.74 -9.08 8.54
N LEU A 122 6.13 -7.93 8.22
CA LEU A 122 4.70 -7.73 8.37
C LEU A 122 3.91 -8.75 7.53
N ARG A 123 4.26 -8.92 6.25
CA ARG A 123 3.60 -9.89 5.36
C ARG A 123 3.74 -11.33 5.87
N ALA A 124 4.93 -11.72 6.32
CA ALA A 124 5.17 -13.06 6.85
C ALA A 124 4.36 -13.33 8.12
N ARG A 125 4.38 -12.39 9.08
CA ARG A 125 3.59 -12.49 10.33
C ARG A 125 2.11 -12.49 10.05
N PHE A 126 1.65 -11.68 9.12
CA PHE A 126 0.26 -11.62 8.71
C PHE A 126 -0.22 -12.92 8.06
N ALA A 127 0.58 -13.52 7.18
CA ALA A 127 0.25 -14.80 6.56
C ALA A 127 0.06 -15.91 7.60
N ALA A 128 0.98 -16.02 8.56
CA ALA A 128 0.87 -16.97 9.67
C ALA A 128 -0.37 -16.70 10.54
N PHE A 129 -0.53 -15.45 10.98
CA PHE A 129 -1.66 -15.03 11.81
C PHE A 129 -3.02 -15.28 11.14
N ASN A 130 -3.15 -14.97 9.85
CA ASN A 130 -4.40 -15.16 9.10
C ASN A 130 -4.73 -16.64 8.92
N ALA A 131 -3.72 -17.50 8.73
CA ALA A 131 -3.93 -18.96 8.67
C ALA A 131 -4.46 -19.50 10.02
N ASP A 132 -3.84 -19.10 11.12
CA ASP A 132 -4.26 -19.48 12.48
C ASP A 132 -5.65 -18.95 12.83
N TYR A 133 -5.93 -17.69 12.48
CA TYR A 133 -7.24 -17.08 12.64
C TYR A 133 -8.32 -17.82 11.85
N ALA A 134 -8.05 -18.19 10.59
CA ALA A 134 -8.98 -18.94 9.77
C ALA A 134 -9.26 -20.34 10.35
N ALA A 135 -8.29 -20.97 11.01
CA ALA A 135 -8.51 -22.23 11.74
C ALA A 135 -9.46 -22.05 12.93
N ARG A 136 -9.18 -21.09 13.81
CA ARG A 136 -10.05 -20.76 14.96
C ARG A 136 -11.48 -20.42 14.53
N LEU A 137 -11.64 -19.67 13.44
CA LEU A 137 -12.96 -19.30 12.92
C LEU A 137 -13.75 -20.52 12.42
N ARG A 138 -13.08 -21.49 11.77
CA ARG A 138 -13.72 -22.74 11.34
C ARG A 138 -14.19 -23.56 12.53
N GLU A 139 -13.36 -23.70 13.56
CA GLU A 139 -13.71 -24.42 14.80
C GLU A 139 -14.94 -23.81 15.46
N PHE A 140 -14.94 -22.50 15.67
CA PHE A 140 -16.10 -21.79 16.23
C PHE A 140 -17.38 -21.94 15.39
N SER A 141 -17.27 -22.02 14.06
CA SER A 141 -18.45 -22.17 13.19
C SER A 141 -19.05 -23.57 13.18
N GLN A 142 -18.37 -24.56 13.76
CA GLN A 142 -18.86 -25.94 13.87
C GLN A 142 -19.50 -26.25 15.23
N GLU A 143 -19.45 -25.31 16.17
CA GLU A 143 -20.13 -25.34 17.48
C GLU A 143 -21.53 -24.72 17.40
#